data_AF-A0A847YEC6-F1
#
_entry.id   AF-A0A847YEC6-F1
#
_cell.length_a   1.000
_cell.length_b   1.000
_cell.length_c   1.000
_cell.angle_alpha   90.00
_cell.angle_beta   90.00
_cell.angle_gamma   90.00
#
_symmetry.space_group_name_H-M   'P 1'
#
loop_
_entity.id
_entity.type
_entity.pdbx_description
1 polymer ?
#
loop_
_entity_poly.entity_id
_entity_poly.type
_entity_poly.pdbx_seq_one_letter_code
_entity_poly.pdbx_strand_id
1 'polypeptide(L)'
;MHASRVFTLIATAALTLNAASAWASETVLHVHPGGDDRWSGRLETPNAEGTDGPLASLTGARDAVRRLKAAGQAGPFRIRIAPGEYALREPLVLEPQDGGTADAPVIYEAAGPEKPRFSGGRRITGWTRQADGLWTAPIPEVADGTWYFEQLWVNGKRAVRARSPNKFYYYVQRKMDHYLDSSSGQAVETVNRAFQARPEDIAPLCNLSGRELSDVTLVTYHSWEASRSRVASIDRSQSIVAVTAPIPWGFAYWGPNCRYHVENFRAALDEPGEWFL
;
A
#
# COMPACT_ATOMS: atom_id res chain seq x y z
N MET A 1 30.86 -67.28 -73.01
CA MET A 1 30.76 -66.92 -71.59
C MET A 1 31.22 -65.48 -71.42
N HIS A 2 30.30 -64.50 -71.45
CA HIS A 2 30.51 -63.12 -70.99
C HIS A 2 29.13 -62.67 -70.47
N ALA A 3 29.00 -62.46 -69.17
CA ALA A 3 27.74 -62.17 -68.50
C ALA A 3 27.54 -60.64 -68.39
N SER A 4 26.41 -60.16 -68.91
CA SER A 4 25.91 -58.80 -68.68
C SER A 4 25.32 -58.69 -67.28
N ARG A 5 25.67 -57.63 -66.54
CA ARG A 5 25.00 -57.23 -65.30
C ARG A 5 24.27 -55.91 -65.54
N VAL A 6 22.94 -55.96 -65.43
CA VAL A 6 22.06 -54.80 -65.38
C VAL A 6 21.88 -54.43 -63.90
N PHE A 7 22.18 -53.18 -63.54
CA PHE A 7 21.88 -52.62 -62.22
C PHE A 7 20.69 -51.67 -62.36
N THR A 8 19.57 -52.03 -61.71
CA THR A 8 18.39 -51.19 -61.56
C THR A 8 18.58 -50.26 -60.37
N LEU A 9 18.58 -48.95 -60.59
CA LEU A 9 18.51 -47.93 -59.55
C LEU A 9 17.04 -47.72 -59.13
N ILE A 10 16.74 -47.96 -57.85
CA ILE A 10 15.48 -47.54 -57.22
C ILE A 10 15.76 -46.20 -56.53
N ALA A 11 15.11 -45.13 -57.00
CA ALA A 11 15.16 -43.81 -56.38
C ALA A 11 13.98 -43.65 -55.40
N THR A 12 14.27 -43.62 -54.11
CA THR A 12 13.28 -43.35 -53.06
C THR A 12 13.19 -41.83 -52.83
N ALA A 13 12.07 -41.22 -53.22
CA ALA A 13 11.80 -39.81 -52.92
C ALA A 13 11.30 -39.68 -51.47
N ALA A 14 12.09 -39.04 -50.61
CA ALA A 14 11.69 -38.69 -49.26
C ALA A 14 10.86 -37.39 -49.28
N LEU A 15 9.56 -37.49 -48.99
CA LEU A 15 8.72 -36.32 -48.71
C LEU A 15 9.05 -35.81 -47.31
N THR A 16 9.74 -34.66 -47.22
CA THR A 16 9.91 -33.94 -45.96
C THR A 16 8.67 -33.09 -45.68
N LEU A 17 7.85 -33.53 -44.72
CA LEU A 17 6.77 -32.71 -44.18
C LEU A 17 7.38 -31.60 -43.31
N ASN A 18 7.48 -30.38 -43.86
CA ASN A 18 7.85 -29.21 -43.08
C ASN A 18 6.67 -28.81 -42.18
N ALA A 19 6.63 -29.33 -40.96
CA ALA A 19 5.80 -28.77 -39.91
C ALA A 19 6.44 -27.46 -39.42
N ALA A 20 6.10 -26.35 -40.07
CA ALA A 20 6.40 -25.04 -39.53
C ALA A 20 5.58 -24.85 -38.26
N SER A 21 6.22 -24.92 -37.09
CA SER A 21 5.60 -24.49 -35.84
C SER A 21 5.26 -23.00 -35.97
N ALA A 22 3.99 -22.70 -36.22
CA ALA A 22 3.48 -21.35 -36.18
C ALA A 22 3.50 -20.91 -34.71
N TRP A 23 4.55 -20.17 -34.33
CA TRP A 23 4.56 -19.45 -33.08
C TRP A 23 3.38 -18.48 -33.09
N ALA A 24 2.46 -18.64 -32.15
CA ALA A 24 1.33 -17.73 -32.04
C ALA A 24 1.87 -16.30 -31.83
N SER A 25 1.34 -15.36 -32.60
CA SER A 25 1.80 -13.98 -32.62
C SER A 25 1.52 -13.27 -31.29
N GLU A 26 2.45 -12.41 -30.86
CA GLU A 26 2.28 -11.59 -29.66
C GLU A 26 1.07 -10.68 -29.81
N THR A 27 0.18 -10.71 -28.82
CA THR A 27 -0.95 -9.80 -28.73
C THR A 27 -0.56 -8.61 -27.85
N VAL A 28 -0.56 -7.41 -28.43
CA VAL A 28 -0.28 -6.17 -27.69
C VAL A 28 -1.59 -5.51 -27.28
N LEU A 29 -1.69 -5.14 -26.01
CA LEU A 29 -2.77 -4.33 -25.45
C LEU A 29 -2.19 -3.06 -24.84
N HIS A 30 -2.90 -1.96 -24.96
CA HIS A 30 -2.51 -0.64 -24.47
C HIS A 30 -3.39 -0.22 -23.30
N VAL A 31 -2.77 0.36 -22.28
CA VAL A 31 -3.45 0.94 -21.12
C VAL A 31 -3.06 2.42 -21.04
N HIS A 32 -4.04 3.30 -20.89
CA HIS A 32 -3.84 4.75 -20.84
C HIS A 32 -4.78 5.39 -19.80
N PRO A 33 -4.39 6.46 -19.07
CA PRO A 33 -5.26 7.07 -18.05
C PRO A 33 -6.57 7.65 -18.59
N GLY A 34 -6.58 8.01 -19.88
CA GLY A 34 -7.78 8.45 -20.63
C GLY A 34 -8.43 7.36 -21.48
N GLY A 35 -8.14 6.09 -21.22
CA GLY A 35 -8.73 4.94 -21.93
C GLY A 35 -10.14 4.59 -21.46
N ASP A 36 -10.69 3.49 -21.99
CA ASP A 36 -11.98 2.92 -21.60
C ASP A 36 -11.90 1.38 -21.55
N ASP A 37 -12.30 0.77 -20.42
CA ASP A 37 -12.22 -0.68 -20.23
C ASP A 37 -13.25 -1.47 -21.08
N ARG A 38 -14.16 -0.78 -21.78
CA ARG A 38 -15.06 -1.35 -22.79
C ARG A 38 -14.41 -1.52 -24.16
N TRP A 39 -13.29 -0.82 -24.41
CA TRP A 39 -12.55 -0.92 -25.66
C TRP A 39 -11.77 -2.24 -25.75
N SER A 40 -11.24 -2.54 -26.94
CA SER A 40 -10.46 -3.74 -27.18
C SER A 40 -9.08 -3.66 -26.53
N GLY A 41 -8.54 -2.46 -26.37
CA GLY A 41 -7.16 -2.23 -25.95
C GLY A 41 -6.13 -2.41 -27.06
N ARG A 42 -6.52 -2.76 -28.29
CA ARG A 42 -5.58 -3.04 -29.39
C ARG A 42 -4.99 -1.79 -30.04
N LEU A 43 -5.60 -0.63 -29.81
CA LEU A 43 -5.14 0.64 -30.34
C LEU A 43 -4.47 1.45 -29.23
N GLU A 44 -3.30 2.00 -29.53
CA GLU A 44 -2.58 2.87 -28.60
C GLU A 44 -3.31 4.21 -28.35
N THR A 45 -4.05 4.68 -29.35
CA THR A 45 -4.86 5.90 -29.29
C THR A 45 -6.30 5.59 -29.71
N PRO A 46 -7.29 6.36 -29.24
CA PRO A 46 -8.67 6.18 -29.67
C PRO A 46 -8.82 6.32 -31.19
N ASN A 47 -9.69 5.52 -31.80
CA ASN A 47 -10.07 5.72 -33.19
C ASN A 47 -10.89 7.01 -33.36
N ALA A 48 -11.05 7.48 -34.61
CA ALA A 48 -11.74 8.74 -34.90
C ALA A 48 -13.20 8.75 -34.41
N GLU A 49 -13.85 7.58 -34.38
CA GLU A 49 -15.23 7.42 -33.94
C GLU A 49 -15.38 7.29 -32.41
N GLY A 50 -14.28 7.15 -31.66
CA GLY A 50 -14.30 6.96 -30.20
C GLY A 50 -14.94 5.63 -29.75
N THR A 51 -14.97 4.64 -30.63
CA THR A 51 -15.56 3.32 -30.39
C THR A 51 -14.54 2.27 -29.95
N ASP A 52 -13.25 2.53 -30.16
CA ASP A 52 -12.15 1.66 -29.72
C ASP A 52 -10.90 2.50 -29.38
N GLY A 53 -9.97 1.91 -28.62
CA GLY A 53 -8.81 2.61 -28.07
C GLY A 53 -8.09 1.82 -26.98
N PRO A 54 -7.23 2.47 -26.18
CA PRO A 54 -6.53 1.85 -25.05
C PRO A 54 -7.48 1.60 -23.87
N LEU A 55 -7.22 0.56 -23.09
CA LEU A 55 -7.94 0.27 -21.84
C LEU A 55 -7.62 1.33 -20.77
N ALA A 56 -8.53 1.55 -19.83
CA ALA A 56 -8.37 2.55 -18.78
C ALA A 56 -7.53 2.04 -17.60
N SER A 57 -7.57 0.72 -17.34
CA SER A 57 -7.04 0.15 -16.09
C SER A 57 -6.31 -1.19 -16.27
N LEU A 58 -5.54 -1.58 -15.24
CA LEU A 58 -4.96 -2.93 -15.16
C LEU A 58 -6.03 -4.02 -15.09
N THR A 59 -7.17 -3.73 -14.44
CA THR A 59 -8.31 -4.65 -14.35
C THR A 59 -8.91 -4.86 -15.74
N GLY A 60 -9.12 -3.78 -16.51
CA GLY A 60 -9.58 -3.86 -17.89
C GLY A 60 -8.62 -4.64 -18.78
N ALA A 61 -7.30 -4.43 -18.62
CA ALA A 61 -6.26 -5.21 -19.31
C ALA A 61 -6.33 -6.71 -19.00
N ARG A 62 -6.39 -7.07 -17.71
CA ARG A 62 -6.58 -8.46 -17.28
C ARG A 62 -7.85 -9.07 -17.89
N ASP A 63 -8.96 -8.34 -17.84
CA ASP A 63 -10.24 -8.84 -18.34
C ASP A 63 -10.25 -8.98 -19.86
N ALA A 64 -9.55 -8.11 -20.58
CA ALA A 64 -9.33 -8.25 -22.02
C ALA A 64 -8.48 -9.49 -22.33
N VAL A 65 -7.40 -9.75 -21.59
CA VAL A 65 -6.60 -10.99 -21.72
C VAL A 65 -7.47 -12.22 -21.48
N ARG A 66 -8.30 -12.24 -20.42
CA ARG A 66 -9.24 -13.33 -20.13
C ARG A 66 -10.20 -13.57 -21.29
N ARG A 67 -10.85 -12.52 -21.81
CA ARG A 67 -11.77 -12.61 -22.96
C ARG A 67 -11.08 -13.16 -24.20
N LEU A 68 -9.87 -12.69 -24.49
CA LEU A 68 -9.10 -13.14 -25.66
C LEU A 68 -8.68 -14.61 -25.55
N LYS A 69 -8.17 -15.04 -24.38
CA LYS A 69 -7.87 -16.46 -24.14
C LYS A 69 -9.11 -17.34 -24.27
N ALA A 70 -10.25 -16.91 -23.71
CA ALA A 70 -11.52 -17.63 -23.83
C ALA A 70 -12.03 -17.72 -25.28
N ALA A 71 -11.71 -16.72 -26.11
CA ALA A 71 -11.98 -16.72 -27.54
C ALA A 71 -10.96 -17.53 -28.37
N GLY A 72 -10.01 -18.23 -27.73
CA GLY A 72 -9.03 -19.07 -28.40
C GLY A 72 -7.76 -18.34 -28.84
N GLN A 73 -7.55 -17.08 -28.46
CA GLN A 73 -6.29 -16.39 -28.70
C GLN A 73 -5.17 -17.09 -27.91
N ALA A 74 -4.25 -17.71 -28.65
CA ALA A 74 -3.03 -18.28 -28.13
C ALA A 74 -1.85 -17.30 -28.31
N GLY A 75 -0.73 -17.60 -27.64
CA GLY A 75 0.50 -16.82 -27.74
C GLY A 75 0.69 -15.81 -26.61
N PRO A 76 1.83 -15.09 -26.63
CA PRO A 76 2.16 -14.12 -25.59
C PRO A 76 1.25 -12.90 -25.61
N PHE A 77 1.05 -12.30 -24.45
CA PHE A 77 0.36 -11.02 -24.29
C PHE A 77 1.33 -9.99 -23.72
N ARG A 78 1.36 -8.79 -24.32
CA ARG A 78 2.15 -7.65 -23.87
C ARG A 78 1.23 -6.47 -23.60
N ILE A 79 1.14 -6.07 -22.34
CA ILE A 79 0.32 -4.97 -21.86
C ILE A 79 1.24 -3.76 -21.70
N ARG A 80 1.14 -2.80 -22.63
CA ARG A 80 1.91 -1.56 -22.68
C ARG A 80 1.15 -0.47 -21.95
N ILE A 81 1.69 -0.02 -20.82
CA ILE A 81 1.03 0.94 -19.93
C ILE A 81 1.65 2.32 -20.14
N ALA A 82 0.86 3.25 -20.68
CA ALA A 82 1.28 4.63 -20.88
C ALA A 82 1.59 5.33 -19.54
N PRO A 83 2.48 6.33 -19.53
CA PRO A 83 2.75 7.12 -18.33
C PRO A 83 1.47 7.83 -17.84
N GLY A 84 1.42 8.05 -16.53
CA GLY A 84 0.29 8.73 -15.89
C GLY A 84 -0.06 8.15 -14.52
N GLU A 85 -1.10 8.72 -13.92
CA GLU A 85 -1.62 8.29 -12.62
C GLU A 85 -2.84 7.39 -12.81
N TYR A 86 -2.80 6.22 -12.20
CA TYR A 86 -3.86 5.22 -12.23
C TYR A 86 -4.35 4.99 -10.80
N ALA A 87 -5.59 5.38 -10.51
CA ALA A 87 -6.19 5.14 -9.22
C ALA A 87 -6.61 3.66 -9.08
N LEU A 88 -6.12 3.00 -8.04
CA LEU A 88 -6.53 1.64 -7.65
C LEU A 88 -7.50 1.75 -6.48
N ARG A 89 -8.79 1.56 -6.74
CA ARG A 89 -9.83 1.54 -5.70
C ARG A 89 -9.96 0.19 -5.01
N GLU A 90 -9.46 -0.85 -5.67
CA GLU A 90 -9.44 -2.23 -5.20
C GLU A 90 -8.14 -2.90 -5.68
N PRO A 91 -7.72 -4.01 -5.05
CA PRO A 91 -6.56 -4.77 -5.50
C PRO A 91 -6.73 -5.29 -6.93
N LEU A 92 -5.66 -5.28 -7.71
CA LEU A 92 -5.61 -6.09 -8.93
C LEU A 92 -5.50 -7.56 -8.52
N VAL A 93 -6.58 -8.31 -8.72
CA VAL A 93 -6.60 -9.76 -8.46
C VAL A 93 -6.14 -10.50 -9.71
N LEU A 94 -5.04 -11.25 -9.60
CA LEU A 94 -4.54 -12.14 -10.64
C LEU A 94 -4.74 -13.59 -10.21
N GLU A 95 -5.38 -14.38 -11.06
CA GLU A 95 -5.73 -15.78 -10.84
C GLU A 95 -4.99 -16.68 -11.86
N PRO A 96 -5.01 -18.02 -11.72
CA PRO A 96 -4.25 -18.90 -12.62
C PRO A 96 -4.52 -18.68 -14.12
N GLN A 97 -5.75 -18.32 -14.52
CA GLN A 97 -6.10 -18.03 -15.92
C GLN A 97 -5.44 -16.76 -16.49
N ASP A 98 -4.93 -15.88 -15.63
CA ASP A 98 -4.24 -14.65 -16.04
C ASP A 98 -2.78 -14.92 -16.41
N GLY A 99 -2.21 -16.01 -15.90
CA GLY A 99 -0.85 -16.45 -16.19
C GLY A 99 -0.64 -16.91 -17.63
N GLY A 100 0.60 -16.77 -18.10
CA GLY A 100 1.06 -17.36 -19.35
C GLY A 100 1.93 -18.60 -19.11
N THR A 101 2.54 -19.11 -20.16
CA THR A 101 3.64 -20.10 -20.07
C THR A 101 4.99 -19.42 -20.30
N ALA A 102 6.10 -20.16 -20.20
CA ALA A 102 7.42 -19.65 -20.56
C ALA A 102 7.48 -19.19 -22.04
N ASP A 103 6.80 -19.92 -22.94
CA ASP A 103 6.77 -19.63 -24.38
C ASP A 103 5.68 -18.61 -24.78
N ALA A 104 4.68 -18.40 -23.91
CA ALA A 104 3.58 -17.47 -24.13
C ALA A 104 3.26 -16.69 -22.85
N PRO A 105 4.17 -15.82 -22.37
CA PRO A 105 3.98 -15.06 -21.14
C PRO A 105 2.91 -13.97 -21.28
N VAL A 106 2.39 -13.52 -20.14
CA VAL A 106 1.59 -12.29 -20.03
C VAL A 106 2.44 -11.25 -19.29
N ILE A 107 2.85 -10.19 -19.99
CA ILE A 107 3.80 -9.19 -19.50
C ILE A 107 3.12 -7.84 -19.38
N TYR A 108 3.17 -7.24 -18.19
CA TYR A 108 2.75 -5.85 -17.95
C TYR A 108 3.99 -4.98 -17.85
N GLU A 109 4.08 -3.92 -18.65
CA GLU A 109 5.25 -3.07 -18.70
C GLU A 109 4.92 -1.61 -19.05
N ALA A 110 5.81 -0.69 -18.69
CA ALA A 110 5.69 0.70 -19.12
C ALA A 110 5.85 0.80 -20.65
N ALA A 111 5.01 1.62 -21.28
CA ALA A 111 5.05 1.86 -22.72
C ALA A 111 6.28 2.68 -23.15
N GLY A 112 6.98 3.32 -22.22
CA GLY A 112 8.14 4.15 -22.49
C GLY A 112 9.03 4.34 -21.24
N PRO A 113 10.00 5.28 -21.28
CA PRO A 113 10.92 5.52 -20.17
C PRO A 113 10.25 6.17 -18.95
N GLU A 114 9.15 6.90 -19.18
CA GLU A 114 8.32 7.44 -18.10
C GLU A 114 7.44 6.34 -17.49
N LYS A 115 7.41 6.28 -16.16
CA LYS A 115 6.77 5.17 -15.43
C LYS A 115 5.29 5.49 -15.12
N PRO A 116 4.36 4.55 -15.36
CA PRO A 116 3.01 4.65 -14.81
C PRO A 116 3.06 4.60 -13.28
N ARG A 117 2.21 5.39 -12.62
CA ARG A 117 2.05 5.41 -11.17
C ARG A 117 0.68 4.87 -10.80
N PHE A 118 0.67 3.73 -10.14
CA PHE A 118 -0.52 3.17 -9.52
C PHE A 118 -0.65 3.68 -8.10
N SER A 119 -1.81 4.25 -7.75
CA SER A 119 -2.06 4.83 -6.44
C SER A 119 -3.31 4.22 -5.80
N GLY A 120 -3.13 3.55 -4.65
CA GLY A 120 -4.24 3.17 -3.76
C GLY A 120 -4.71 4.31 -2.84
N GLY A 121 -4.11 5.50 -2.97
CA GLY A 121 -4.44 6.65 -2.14
C GLY A 121 -5.65 7.43 -2.64
N ARG A 122 -6.27 8.20 -1.75
CA ARG A 122 -7.35 9.14 -2.06
C ARG A 122 -6.82 10.57 -2.04
N ARG A 123 -7.14 11.35 -3.07
CA ARG A 123 -6.77 12.78 -3.12
C ARG A 123 -7.64 13.56 -2.12
N ILE A 124 -7.00 14.26 -1.19
CA ILE A 124 -7.68 15.18 -0.27
C ILE A 124 -7.74 16.55 -0.94
N THR A 125 -8.93 17.14 -0.98
CA THR A 125 -9.21 18.46 -1.58
C THR A 125 -9.94 19.35 -0.56
N GLY A 126 -10.26 20.60 -0.92
CA GLY A 126 -10.97 21.51 -0.01
C GLY A 126 -10.09 22.13 1.09
N TRP A 127 -8.78 22.21 0.86
CA TRP A 127 -7.84 22.80 1.82
C TRP A 127 -8.07 24.30 1.99
N THR A 128 -8.14 24.75 3.24
CA THR A 128 -8.28 26.15 3.64
C THR A 128 -7.13 26.56 4.54
N ARG A 129 -6.48 27.68 4.21
CA ARG A 129 -5.42 28.26 5.04
C ARG A 129 -6.01 28.93 6.26
N GLN A 130 -5.48 28.59 7.42
CA GLN A 130 -5.84 29.15 8.73
C GLN A 130 -4.95 30.35 9.08
N ALA A 131 -5.38 31.14 10.06
CA ALA A 131 -4.67 32.34 10.51
C ALA A 131 -3.32 32.02 11.17
N ASP A 132 -3.19 30.86 11.80
CA ASP A 132 -1.97 30.35 12.44
C ASP A 132 -0.97 29.72 11.45
N GLY A 133 -1.27 29.77 10.14
CA GLY A 133 -0.42 29.23 9.08
C GLY A 133 -0.67 27.76 8.76
N LEU A 134 -1.52 27.07 9.51
CA LEU A 134 -1.93 25.70 9.18
C LEU A 134 -2.87 25.66 7.98
N TRP A 135 -2.96 24.48 7.38
CA TRP A 135 -3.96 24.17 6.37
C TRP A 135 -4.86 23.07 6.92
N THR A 136 -6.17 23.20 6.71
CA THR A 136 -7.16 22.21 7.13
C THR A 136 -8.04 21.83 5.95
N ALA A 137 -8.47 20.57 5.90
CA ALA A 137 -9.46 20.09 4.95
C ALA A 137 -10.49 19.24 5.71
N PRO A 138 -11.80 19.49 5.53
CA PRO A 138 -12.81 18.62 6.12
C PRO A 138 -12.83 17.27 5.40
N ILE A 139 -12.81 16.18 6.16
CA ILE A 139 -12.92 14.82 5.63
C ILE A 139 -14.07 14.13 6.38
N PRO A 140 -15.31 14.22 5.87
CA PRO A 140 -16.49 13.68 6.55
C PRO A 140 -16.34 12.20 6.92
N GLU A 141 -15.75 11.38 6.04
CA GLU A 141 -15.55 9.96 6.30
C GLU A 141 -14.53 9.66 7.40
N VAL A 142 -13.63 10.60 7.70
CA VAL A 142 -12.75 10.48 8.87
C VAL A 142 -13.51 10.88 10.13
N ALA A 143 -14.31 11.95 10.07
CA ALA A 143 -15.09 12.42 11.20
C ALA A 143 -16.19 11.41 11.64
N ASP A 144 -16.77 10.67 10.68
CA ASP A 144 -17.77 9.63 10.94
C ASP A 144 -17.18 8.24 11.25
N GLY A 145 -15.86 8.07 11.10
CA GLY A 145 -15.13 6.82 11.39
C GLY A 145 -15.22 5.74 10.30
N THR A 146 -15.72 6.05 9.10
CA THR A 146 -15.79 5.12 7.96
C THR A 146 -14.49 5.05 7.15
N TRP A 147 -13.58 6.00 7.37
CA TRP A 147 -12.26 6.03 6.77
C TRP A 147 -11.21 6.52 7.76
N TYR A 148 -10.03 5.92 7.73
CA TYR A 148 -8.88 6.37 8.51
C TYR A 148 -7.61 6.12 7.71
N PHE A 149 -6.60 6.99 7.88
CA PHE A 149 -5.30 6.82 7.23
C PHE A 149 -4.16 7.25 8.15
N GLU A 150 -2.99 6.66 7.98
CA GLU A 150 -1.81 6.93 8.82
C GLU A 150 -0.65 7.52 8.02
N GLN A 151 -0.88 7.86 6.75
CA GLN A 151 0.12 8.45 5.87
C GLN A 151 -0.52 9.50 4.94
N LEU A 152 0.17 10.63 4.80
CA LEU A 152 -0.17 11.71 3.89
C LEU A 152 1.03 12.00 2.97
N TRP A 153 0.78 12.30 1.70
CA TRP A 153 1.79 12.78 0.76
C TRP A 153 1.36 14.12 0.17
N VAL A 154 2.29 15.06 0.11
CA VAL A 154 2.12 16.37 -0.52
C VAL A 154 3.13 16.48 -1.64
N ASN A 155 2.65 16.60 -2.88
CA ASN A 155 3.48 16.72 -4.09
C ASN A 155 4.59 15.65 -4.18
N GLY A 156 4.22 14.39 -3.91
CA GLY A 156 5.14 13.24 -3.96
C GLY A 156 6.06 13.08 -2.76
N LYS A 157 6.05 14.00 -1.79
CA LYS A 157 6.83 13.91 -0.54
C LYS A 157 5.94 13.43 0.60
N ARG A 158 6.39 12.43 1.34
CA ARG A 158 5.67 11.94 2.53
C ARG A 158 5.71 13.02 3.60
N ALA A 159 4.55 13.41 4.11
CA ALA A 159 4.42 14.32 5.24
C ALA A 159 4.62 13.55 6.55
N VAL A 160 5.08 14.24 7.60
CA VAL A 160 5.35 13.64 8.91
C VAL A 160 4.05 13.61 9.70
N ARG A 161 3.63 12.43 10.19
CA ARG A 161 2.52 12.41 11.13
C ARG A 161 3.00 13.06 12.42
N ALA A 162 2.34 14.13 12.83
CA ALA A 162 2.68 15.01 13.96
C ALA A 162 3.09 14.17 15.16
N ARG A 163 4.30 14.40 15.70
CA ARG A 163 4.86 13.54 16.75
C ARG A 163 5.63 14.29 17.83
N SER A 164 5.55 13.79 19.06
CA SER A 164 6.38 14.26 20.16
C SER A 164 7.26 13.12 20.74
N PRO A 165 8.58 13.34 20.91
CA PRO A 165 9.31 14.50 20.43
C PRO A 165 9.49 14.46 18.90
N ASN A 166 9.72 15.62 18.27
CA ASN A 166 10.01 15.70 16.83
C ASN A 166 11.26 14.92 16.41
N LYS A 167 12.26 14.87 17.30
CA LYS A 167 13.53 14.17 17.09
C LYS A 167 13.81 13.25 18.26
N PHE A 168 14.52 12.16 17.97
CA PHE A 168 14.87 11.13 18.96
C PHE A 168 13.63 10.52 19.62
N TYR A 169 13.68 10.33 20.94
CA TYR A 169 12.75 9.53 21.71
C TYR A 169 12.64 10.05 23.14
N TYR A 170 11.47 9.83 23.73
CA TYR A 170 11.31 9.73 25.17
C TYR A 170 11.69 8.34 25.66
N TYR A 171 11.75 8.18 26.99
CA TYR A 171 12.16 6.93 27.64
C TYR A 171 11.16 6.52 28.70
N VAL A 172 10.73 5.26 28.64
CA VAL A 172 9.94 4.63 29.70
C VAL A 172 10.71 4.73 31.02
N GLN A 173 10.09 5.26 32.07
CA GLN A 173 10.72 5.35 33.39
C GLN A 173 10.56 4.04 34.17
N ARG A 174 9.35 3.45 34.13
CA ARG A 174 9.05 2.22 34.87
C ARG A 174 7.91 1.44 34.21
N LYS A 175 8.03 0.12 34.12
CA LYS A 175 6.90 -0.75 33.77
C LYS A 175 5.84 -0.70 34.87
N MET A 176 4.56 -0.62 34.52
CA MET A 176 3.46 -0.63 35.48
C MET A 176 2.59 -1.86 35.26
N ASP A 177 2.79 -2.89 36.08
CA ASP A 177 1.97 -4.11 36.06
C ASP A 177 0.63 -3.93 36.78
N HIS A 178 0.56 -2.99 37.71
CA HIS A 178 -0.66 -2.49 38.32
C HIS A 178 -0.44 -1.04 38.82
N TYR A 179 -1.53 -0.30 39.06
CA TYR A 179 -1.50 0.96 39.80
C TYR A 179 -2.80 1.17 40.58
N LEU A 180 -2.80 2.11 41.54
CA LEU A 180 -4.02 2.52 42.23
C LEU A 180 -4.64 3.67 41.45
N ASP A 181 -5.88 3.50 40.99
CA ASP A 181 -6.64 4.56 40.34
C ASP A 181 -6.78 5.75 41.29
N SER A 182 -6.32 6.92 40.84
CA SER A 182 -6.22 8.10 41.70
C SER A 182 -7.58 8.67 42.13
N SER A 183 -8.68 8.28 41.46
CA SER A 183 -10.03 8.75 41.78
C SER A 183 -10.79 7.83 42.75
N SER A 184 -10.63 6.51 42.59
CA SER A 184 -11.38 5.48 43.31
C SER A 184 -10.55 4.73 44.35
N GLY A 185 -9.21 4.82 44.28
CA GLY A 185 -8.28 4.08 45.11
C GLY A 185 -8.22 2.57 44.82
N GLN A 186 -8.91 2.09 43.78
CA GLN A 186 -8.94 0.68 43.41
C GLN A 186 -7.69 0.28 42.64
N ALA A 187 -7.24 -0.97 42.82
CA ALA A 187 -6.16 -1.52 42.02
C ALA A 187 -6.61 -1.74 40.57
N VAL A 188 -5.83 -1.23 39.63
CA VAL A 188 -5.98 -1.42 38.19
C VAL A 188 -4.85 -2.30 37.71
N GLU A 189 -5.18 -3.50 37.22
CA GLU A 189 -4.22 -4.42 36.61
C GLU A 189 -3.86 -3.96 35.20
N THR A 190 -2.56 -3.79 34.95
CA THR A 190 -2.02 -3.24 33.69
C THR A 190 -0.82 -3.99 33.17
N VAL A 191 -0.71 -5.28 33.49
CA VAL A 191 0.33 -6.16 32.95
C VAL A 191 0.46 -5.97 31.44
N ASN A 192 1.67 -5.59 31.02
CA ASN A 192 2.01 -5.30 29.63
C ASN A 192 1.18 -4.21 28.94
N ARG A 193 0.50 -3.35 29.69
CA ARG A 193 -0.41 -2.31 29.18
C ARG A 193 -0.09 -0.91 29.66
N ALA A 194 0.73 -0.75 30.69
CA ALA A 194 1.07 0.58 31.18
C ALA A 194 2.53 0.73 31.54
N PHE A 195 2.96 1.99 31.53
CA PHE A 195 4.27 2.40 32.01
C PHE A 195 4.18 3.80 32.63
N GLN A 196 5.12 4.11 33.51
CA GLN A 196 5.33 5.45 34.02
C GLN A 196 6.23 6.21 33.05
N ALA A 197 5.77 7.37 32.60
CA ALA A 197 6.51 8.34 31.80
C ALA A 197 7.10 9.43 32.69
N ARG A 198 7.89 10.34 32.10
CA ARG A 198 8.18 11.61 32.77
C ARG A 198 6.97 12.54 32.65
N PRO A 199 6.64 13.35 33.68
CA PRO A 199 5.50 14.26 33.62
C PRO A 199 5.52 15.18 32.40
N GLU A 200 6.69 15.69 32.02
CA GLU A 200 6.88 16.60 30.88
C GLU A 200 6.60 15.95 29.52
N ASP A 201 6.88 14.64 29.37
CA ASP A 201 6.68 13.91 28.11
C ASP A 201 5.18 13.81 27.76
N ILE A 202 4.33 13.74 28.79
CA ILE A 202 2.89 13.47 28.67
C ILE A 202 2.01 14.68 29.00
N ALA A 203 2.61 15.78 29.46
CA ALA A 203 1.87 16.99 29.81
C ALA A 203 0.91 17.47 28.70
N PRO A 204 1.28 17.43 27.40
CA PRO A 204 0.34 17.78 26.32
C PRO A 204 -0.87 16.83 26.20
N LEU A 205 -0.73 15.57 26.61
CA LEU A 205 -1.78 14.56 26.51
C LEU A 205 -2.83 14.67 27.61
N CYS A 206 -2.46 15.23 28.77
CA CYS A 206 -3.33 15.36 29.95
C CYS A 206 -4.58 16.21 29.74
N ASN A 207 -4.62 17.03 28.68
CA ASN A 207 -5.77 17.91 28.37
C ASN A 207 -6.65 17.36 27.23
N LEU A 208 -6.31 16.21 26.66
CA LEU A 208 -7.08 15.60 25.58
C LEU A 208 -8.35 14.95 26.14
N SER A 209 -9.45 15.07 25.40
CA SER A 209 -10.64 14.28 25.66
C SER A 209 -10.36 12.79 25.43
N GLY A 210 -11.20 11.90 26.00
CA GLY A 210 -11.04 10.45 25.78
C GLY A 210 -11.08 10.04 24.29
N ARG A 211 -11.84 10.77 23.47
CA ARG A 211 -11.86 10.57 22.01
C ARG A 211 -10.52 10.94 21.39
N GLU A 212 -10.03 12.15 21.63
CA GLU A 212 -8.72 12.60 21.11
C GLU A 212 -7.58 11.69 21.59
N LEU A 213 -7.63 11.26 22.85
CA LEU A 213 -6.63 10.37 23.42
C LEU A 213 -6.62 9.01 22.71
N SER A 214 -7.80 8.48 22.35
CA SER A 214 -7.92 7.22 21.60
C SER A 214 -7.34 7.30 20.18
N ASP A 215 -7.17 8.51 19.64
CA ASP A 215 -6.51 8.75 18.36
C ASP A 215 -4.98 8.87 18.48
N VAL A 216 -4.45 9.12 19.68
CA VAL A 216 -3.01 9.16 19.92
C VAL A 216 -2.40 7.78 19.72
N THR A 217 -1.37 7.73 18.88
CA THR A 217 -0.59 6.50 18.67
C THR A 217 0.70 6.57 19.47
N LEU A 218 0.83 5.70 20.47
CA LEU A 218 2.11 5.44 21.13
C LEU A 218 2.93 4.48 20.26
N VAL A 219 4.12 4.91 19.87
CA VAL A 219 5.11 4.05 19.22
C VAL A 219 6.20 3.74 20.21
N THR A 220 6.34 2.48 20.59
CA THR A 220 7.36 2.02 21.55
C THR A 220 8.34 1.10 20.85
N TYR A 221 9.63 1.28 21.10
CA TYR A 221 10.70 0.51 20.48
C TYR A 221 11.26 -0.51 21.48
N HIS A 222 11.13 -1.79 21.15
CA HIS A 222 11.56 -2.93 21.97
C HIS A 222 12.64 -3.70 21.24
N SER A 223 13.92 -3.47 21.55
CA SER A 223 15.04 -4.23 20.96
C SER A 223 14.94 -4.36 19.42
N TRP A 224 14.42 -5.47 18.89
CA TRP A 224 14.22 -5.77 17.47
C TRP A 224 12.81 -5.47 16.91
N GLU A 225 11.83 -5.07 17.72
CA GLU A 225 10.46 -4.75 17.28
C GLU A 225 10.00 -3.35 17.71
N ALA A 226 8.89 -2.89 17.15
CA ALA A 226 8.18 -1.72 17.63
C ALA A 226 6.70 -2.03 17.80
N SER A 227 6.13 -1.66 18.95
CA SER A 227 4.70 -1.67 19.19
C SER A 227 4.09 -0.34 18.77
N ARG A 228 2.95 -0.39 18.07
CA ARG A 228 2.09 0.77 17.79
C ARG A 228 0.77 0.53 18.49
N SER A 229 0.45 1.34 19.49
CA SER A 229 -0.75 1.16 20.32
C SER A 229 -1.50 2.48 20.46
N ARG A 230 -2.83 2.40 20.62
CA ARG A 230 -3.62 3.58 20.97
C ARG A 230 -3.54 3.85 22.47
N VAL A 231 -3.50 5.12 22.85
CA VAL A 231 -3.50 5.52 24.26
C VAL A 231 -4.93 5.38 24.80
N ALA A 232 -5.08 4.63 25.88
CA ALA A 232 -6.36 4.40 26.54
C ALA A 232 -6.62 5.42 27.65
N SER A 233 -5.60 5.71 28.46
CA SER A 233 -5.71 6.67 29.57
C SER A 233 -4.36 7.24 29.96
N ILE A 234 -4.42 8.40 30.63
CA ILE A 234 -3.30 9.04 31.29
C ILE A 234 -3.69 9.28 32.75
N ASP A 235 -2.94 8.72 33.70
CA ASP A 235 -3.01 9.16 35.10
C ASP A 235 -2.02 10.30 35.29
N ARG A 236 -2.53 11.53 35.41
CA ARG A 236 -1.70 12.74 35.54
C ARG A 236 -0.92 12.78 36.86
N SER A 237 -1.53 12.35 37.97
CA SER A 237 -0.91 12.36 39.29
C SER A 237 0.28 11.42 39.40
N GLN A 238 0.18 10.26 38.74
CA GLN A 238 1.18 9.20 38.79
C GLN A 238 2.09 9.17 37.54
N SER A 239 1.77 9.99 36.53
CA SER A 239 2.42 10.02 35.21
C SER A 239 2.39 8.66 34.51
N ILE A 240 1.25 7.98 34.54
CA ILE A 240 1.08 6.66 33.94
C ILE A 240 0.40 6.80 32.59
N VAL A 241 0.95 6.16 31.58
CA VAL A 241 0.35 5.98 30.26
C VAL A 241 -0.13 4.54 30.16
N ALA A 242 -1.41 4.34 29.85
CA ALA A 242 -1.97 3.03 29.56
C ALA A 242 -2.42 2.93 28.09
N VAL A 243 -2.23 1.77 27.47
CA VAL A 243 -2.65 1.48 26.09
C VAL A 243 -3.88 0.58 26.02
N THR A 244 -4.58 0.63 24.88
CA THR A 244 -5.87 -0.07 24.68
C THR A 244 -5.77 -1.59 24.78
N ALA A 245 -4.65 -2.19 24.34
CA ALA A 245 -4.41 -3.63 24.37
C ALA A 245 -3.02 -3.95 24.94
N PRO A 246 -2.83 -5.11 25.59
CA PRO A 246 -1.51 -5.55 26.02
C PRO A 246 -0.58 -5.74 24.83
N ILE A 247 0.67 -5.34 25.01
CA ILE A 247 1.74 -5.61 24.04
C ILE A 247 2.47 -6.92 24.43
N PRO A 248 2.99 -7.71 23.48
CA PRO A 248 3.46 -9.08 23.77
C PRO A 248 4.47 -9.19 24.92
N TRP A 249 5.45 -8.29 24.98
CA TRP A 249 6.53 -8.34 25.98
C TRP A 249 6.37 -7.33 27.11
N GLY A 250 5.42 -6.41 27.02
CA GLY A 250 5.31 -5.28 27.94
C GLY A 250 6.41 -4.22 27.78
N PHE A 251 6.31 -3.17 28.57
CA PHE A 251 7.25 -2.04 28.54
C PHE A 251 8.53 -2.38 29.30
N ALA A 252 9.68 -1.96 28.76
CA ALA A 252 11.00 -2.13 29.37
C ALA A 252 11.42 -3.59 29.72
N TYR A 253 10.80 -4.59 29.10
CA TYR A 253 11.12 -6.01 29.33
C TYR A 253 12.59 -6.36 29.10
N TRP A 254 13.17 -5.85 28.01
CA TRP A 254 14.56 -6.09 27.61
C TRP A 254 15.56 -5.13 28.26
N GLY A 255 15.10 -4.25 29.17
CA GLY A 255 15.96 -3.31 29.90
C GLY A 255 15.42 -1.89 29.94
N PRO A 256 16.10 -1.01 30.71
CA PRO A 256 15.59 0.32 31.07
C PRO A 256 15.60 1.33 29.92
N ASN A 257 16.31 1.08 28.82
CA ASN A 257 16.42 2.00 27.68
C ASN A 257 15.28 1.83 26.66
N CYS A 258 14.05 1.58 27.15
CA CYS A 258 12.88 1.43 26.30
C CYS A 258 12.41 2.80 25.80
N ARG A 259 12.52 3.01 24.50
CA ARG A 259 12.27 4.29 23.83
C ARG A 259 10.84 4.36 23.36
N TYR A 260 10.25 5.55 23.38
CA TYR A 260 8.95 5.79 22.78
C TYR A 260 8.83 7.19 22.19
N HIS A 261 7.80 7.36 21.35
CA HIS A 261 7.24 8.65 20.99
C HIS A 261 5.73 8.53 20.84
N VAL A 262 5.04 9.66 20.79
CA VAL A 262 3.59 9.74 20.61
C VAL A 262 3.28 10.49 19.32
N GLU A 263 2.35 9.97 18.54
CA GLU A 263 1.90 10.55 17.26
C GLU A 263 0.43 10.93 17.33
N ASN A 264 0.01 11.83 16.42
CA ASN A 264 -1.38 12.12 16.08
C ASN A 264 -2.21 12.86 17.14
N PHE A 265 -1.72 14.02 17.58
CA PHE A 265 -2.50 14.96 18.38
C PHE A 265 -2.10 16.39 18.05
N ARG A 266 -3.04 17.32 18.26
CA ARG A 266 -2.89 18.72 17.84
C ARG A 266 -1.64 19.40 18.39
N ALA A 267 -1.28 19.15 19.65
CA ALA A 267 -0.14 19.80 20.28
C ALA A 267 1.23 19.31 19.78
N ALA A 268 1.29 18.17 19.08
CA ALA A 268 2.49 17.70 18.39
C ALA A 268 2.59 18.16 16.92
N LEU A 269 1.64 18.98 16.46
CA LEU A 269 1.71 19.62 15.14
C LEU A 269 2.39 20.98 15.29
N ASP A 270 3.72 20.98 15.31
CA ASP A 270 4.51 22.17 15.65
C ASP A 270 5.71 22.42 14.72
N GLU A 271 6.02 21.51 13.79
CA GLU A 271 7.06 21.67 12.77
C GLU A 271 6.52 21.68 11.33
N PRO A 272 7.16 22.41 10.38
CA PRO A 272 6.76 22.39 8.98
C PRO A 272 6.80 20.99 8.35
N GLY A 273 5.70 20.63 7.66
CA GLY A 273 5.56 19.34 6.99
C GLY A 273 4.91 18.26 7.84
N GLU A 274 4.50 18.61 9.07
CA GLU A 274 3.69 17.74 9.90
C GLU A 274 2.19 17.78 9.54
N TRP A 275 1.47 16.73 9.90
CA TRP A 275 0.01 16.63 9.77
C TRP A 275 -0.57 15.74 10.87
N PHE A 276 -1.84 15.98 11.23
CA PHE A 276 -2.63 15.10 12.09
C PHE A 276 -4.06 15.04 11.54
N LEU A 277 -4.83 14.03 11.97
CA LEU A 277 -6.27 13.91 11.74
C LEU A 277 -6.96 13.33 12.96
#